data_AF-A0A7S2JU37-F1
#
_entry.id   AF-A0A7S2JU37-F1
#
_cell.length_a   1.000
_cell.length_b   1.000
_cell.length_c   1.000
_cell.angle_alpha   90.00
_cell.angle_beta   90.00
_cell.angle_gamma   90.00
#
_symmetry.space_group_name_H-M   'P 1'
#
loop_
_entity.id
_entity.type
_entity.pdbx_description
1 polymer ?
#
loop_
_entity_poly.entity_id
_entity_poly.type
_entity_poly.pdbx_seq_one_letter_code
_entity_poly.pdbx_strand_id
1 'polypeptide(L)'
;EGRITITPPAHTPNSITVNYDTGRGESREEFLDYALPDDSWTQWNYPRSIGFTYQIQEVSECIRNGKKESEHFTLNDSIQLAHIMDEILEQVGHEGFIEDKHKRSESQGTKT
;
A
#
# COMPACT_ATOMS: atom_id res chain seq x y z
N GLU A 1 -20.20 13.83 4.47
CA GLU A 1 -19.26 12.69 4.63
C GLU A 1 -18.78 12.21 3.27
N GLY A 2 -17.48 12.04 3.04
CA GLY A 2 -16.95 11.50 1.78
C GLY A 2 -16.63 10.01 1.88
N ARG A 3 -16.74 9.26 0.79
CA ARG A 3 -16.39 7.83 0.75
C ARG A 3 -15.45 7.52 -0.41
N ILE A 4 -14.30 6.92 -0.13
CA ILE A 4 -13.40 6.36 -1.13
C ILE A 4 -13.61 4.84 -1.17
N THR A 5 -13.78 4.29 -2.37
CA THR A 5 -13.91 2.84 -2.60
C THR A 5 -12.77 2.38 -3.48
N ILE A 6 -11.95 1.47 -2.97
CA ILE A 6 -10.86 0.83 -3.71
C ILE A 6 -11.38 -0.47 -4.32
N THR A 7 -11.32 -0.61 -5.64
CA THR A 7 -11.87 -1.79 -6.32
C THR A 7 -10.96 -3.02 -6.13
N PRO A 8 -11.49 -4.15 -5.64
CA PRO A 8 -10.70 -5.36 -5.41
C PRO A 8 -10.06 -5.94 -6.69
N PRO A 9 -9.00 -6.76 -6.56
CA PRO A 9 -8.13 -6.94 -5.39
C PRO A 9 -7.40 -5.68 -4.90
N ALA A 10 -7.27 -5.57 -3.58
CA ALA A 10 -6.59 -4.45 -2.90
C ALA A 10 -5.08 -4.40 -3.14
N HIS A 11 -4.42 -5.52 -3.47
CA HIS A 11 -2.98 -5.55 -3.75
C HIS A 11 -2.62 -5.01 -5.15
N THR A 12 -3.60 -4.92 -6.05
CA THR A 12 -3.45 -4.41 -7.43
C THR A 12 -4.76 -3.79 -7.90
N PRO A 13 -5.23 -2.68 -7.28
CA PRO A 13 -6.46 -2.03 -7.69
C PRO A 13 -6.25 -1.37 -9.06
N ASN A 14 -7.23 -1.52 -9.95
CA ASN A 14 -7.23 -0.88 -11.27
C ASN A 14 -8.23 0.28 -11.33
N SER A 15 -8.99 0.52 -10.27
CA SER A 15 -9.91 1.65 -10.22
C SER A 15 -10.18 2.09 -8.79
N ILE A 16 -10.49 3.37 -8.64
CA ILE A 16 -10.90 4.00 -7.37
C ILE A 16 -12.14 4.85 -7.64
N THR A 17 -13.15 4.72 -6.78
CA THR A 17 -14.34 5.56 -6.82
C THR A 17 -14.33 6.51 -5.63
N VAL A 18 -14.40 7.81 -5.88
CA VAL A 18 -14.50 8.85 -4.84
C VAL A 18 -15.90 9.44 -4.85
N ASN A 19 -16.61 9.27 -3.75
CA ASN A 19 -17.94 9.84 -3.51
C ASN A 19 -17.80 11.07 -2.60
N TYR A 20 -18.17 12.23 -3.13
CA TYR A 20 -18.23 13.50 -2.42
C TYR A 20 -19.67 13.80 -2.03
N ASP A 21 -19.90 14.04 -0.74
CA ASP A 21 -21.14 14.63 -0.25
C ASP A 21 -21.02 16.16 -0.35
N THR A 22 -21.83 16.75 -1.22
CA THR A 22 -21.84 18.20 -1.48
C THR A 22 -22.90 18.92 -0.65
N GLY A 23 -23.58 18.22 0.26
CA GLY A 23 -24.65 18.74 1.11
C GLY A 23 -26.01 18.77 0.40
N ARG A 24 -27.07 19.01 1.21
CA ARG A 24 -28.48 19.10 0.75
C ARG A 24 -29.01 17.88 -0.01
N GLY A 25 -28.41 16.70 0.22
CA GLY A 25 -28.80 15.45 -0.45
C GLY A 25 -28.18 15.29 -1.84
N GLU A 26 -27.27 16.16 -2.24
CA GLU A 26 -26.51 16.03 -3.48
C GLU A 26 -25.17 15.32 -3.22
N SER A 27 -24.81 14.42 -4.13
CA SER A 27 -23.52 13.72 -4.11
C SER A 27 -22.89 13.74 -5.49
N ARG A 28 -21.57 13.91 -5.55
CA ARG A 28 -20.77 13.78 -6.77
C ARG A 28 -19.93 12.52 -6.69
N GLU A 29 -19.95 11.70 -7.73
CA GLU A 29 -19.08 10.54 -7.87
C GLU A 29 -17.99 10.81 -8.91
N GLU A 30 -16.77 10.42 -8.59
CA GLU A 30 -15.62 10.48 -9.49
C GLU A 30 -15.02 9.08 -9.61
N PHE A 31 -14.89 8.59 -10.83
CA PHE A 31 -14.31 7.28 -11.14
C PHE A 31 -12.92 7.48 -11.75
N LEU A 32 -11.91 6.93 -11.08
CA LEU A 32 -10.52 6.95 -11.51
C LEU A 32 -10.15 5.57 -12.03
N ASP A 33 -9.84 5.48 -13.31
CA ASP A 33 -9.41 4.25 -13.98
C ASP A 33 -7.89 4.22 -14.15
N TYR A 34 -7.30 3.08 -13.79
CA TYR A 34 -5.86 2.82 -13.88
C TYR A 34 -5.68 1.55 -14.70
N ALA A 35 -5.41 1.74 -15.99
CA ALA A 35 -5.17 0.65 -16.91
C ALA A 35 -4.06 -0.27 -16.37
N LEU A 36 -4.20 -1.57 -16.58
CA LEU A 36 -3.12 -2.52 -16.32
C LEU A 36 -2.23 -2.62 -17.55
N PRO A 37 -0.93 -2.98 -17.39
CA PRO A 37 -0.08 -3.27 -18.52
C PRO A 37 -0.64 -4.43 -19.34
N ASP A 38 -0.42 -4.40 -20.65
CA ASP A 38 -0.74 -5.52 -21.52
C ASP A 38 0.18 -6.71 -21.19
N ASP A 39 -0.41 -7.90 -21.22
CA ASP A 39 0.27 -9.13 -20.83
C ASP A 39 -0.27 -10.33 -21.59
N SER A 40 0.63 -11.03 -22.25
CA SER A 40 0.34 -12.28 -22.97
C SER A 40 0.10 -13.47 -22.04
N TRP A 41 0.41 -13.33 -20.75
CA TRP A 41 0.28 -14.40 -19.78
C TRP A 41 -1.18 -14.62 -19.38
N THR A 42 -1.60 -15.89 -19.41
CA THR A 42 -3.02 -16.23 -19.26
C THR A 42 -3.49 -16.37 -17.82
N GLN A 43 -2.58 -16.63 -16.87
CA GLN A 43 -2.96 -16.81 -15.46
C GLN A 43 -1.84 -16.49 -14.47
N TRP A 44 -2.10 -15.53 -13.57
CA TRP A 44 -1.24 -15.22 -12.44
C TRP A 44 -1.66 -15.99 -11.17
N ASN A 45 -0.70 -16.27 -10.28
CA ASN A 45 -0.97 -16.87 -8.97
C ASN A 45 -1.92 -16.00 -8.12
N TYR A 46 -1.73 -14.67 -8.19
CA TYR A 46 -2.66 -13.70 -7.66
C TYR A 46 -3.26 -12.90 -8.82
N PRO A 47 -4.59 -12.70 -8.86
CA PRO A 47 -5.21 -11.94 -9.93
C PRO A 47 -4.56 -10.57 -10.09
N ARG A 48 -4.33 -10.20 -11.36
CA ARG A 48 -3.81 -8.89 -11.77
C ARG A 48 -2.39 -8.55 -11.29
N SER A 49 -1.59 -9.54 -10.90
CA SER A 49 -0.18 -9.34 -10.51
C SER A 49 0.69 -8.66 -11.57
N ILE A 50 0.28 -8.63 -12.85
CA ILE A 50 0.93 -7.80 -13.88
C ILE A 50 1.03 -6.31 -13.48
N GLY A 51 0.10 -5.81 -12.64
CA GLY A 51 0.15 -4.44 -12.11
C GLY A 51 1.40 -4.15 -11.28
N PHE A 52 2.10 -5.17 -10.77
CA PHE A 52 3.39 -4.98 -10.09
C PHE A 52 4.50 -4.47 -11.01
N THR A 53 4.28 -4.47 -12.33
CA THR A 53 5.17 -3.79 -13.28
C THR A 53 5.37 -2.31 -12.93
N TYR A 54 4.33 -1.62 -12.44
CA TYR A 54 4.44 -0.20 -12.08
C TYR A 54 5.44 0.04 -10.94
N GLN A 55 5.37 -0.75 -9.87
CA GLN A 55 6.35 -0.64 -8.77
C GLN A 55 7.76 -1.08 -9.21
N ILE A 56 7.88 -2.05 -10.11
CA ILE A 56 9.17 -2.47 -10.68
C ILE A 56 9.80 -1.34 -11.48
N GLN A 57 9.00 -0.63 -12.29
CA GLN A 57 9.44 0.51 -13.09
C GLN A 57 9.93 1.65 -12.19
N GLU A 58 9.14 2.04 -11.19
CA GLU A 58 9.50 3.10 -10.22
C GLU A 58 10.82 2.79 -9.49
N VAL A 59 10.97 1.56 -8.95
CA VAL A 59 12.20 1.14 -8.28
C VAL A 59 13.39 1.15 -9.24
N SER A 60 13.19 0.67 -10.48
CA SER A 60 14.24 0.66 -11.49
C SER A 60 14.69 2.09 -11.83
N GLU A 61 13.77 3.04 -11.94
CA GLU A 61 14.06 4.45 -12.20
C GLU A 61 14.80 5.10 -11.03
N CYS A 62 14.37 4.85 -9.80
CA CYS A 62 15.07 5.30 -8.60
C CYS A 62 16.53 4.84 -8.58
N ILE A 63 16.76 3.54 -8.82
CA ILE A 63 18.12 2.97 -8.84
C ILE A 63 18.97 3.58 -9.95
N ARG A 64 18.43 3.67 -11.18
CA ARG A 64 19.16 4.28 -12.32
C ARG A 64 19.55 5.73 -12.04
N ASN A 65 18.71 6.46 -11.33
CA ASN A 65 18.95 7.85 -10.95
C ASN A 65 19.76 8.01 -9.65
N GLY A 66 20.26 6.91 -9.06
CA GLY A 66 21.05 6.94 -7.83
C GLY A 66 20.27 7.38 -6.58
N LYS A 67 18.93 7.32 -6.63
CA LYS A 67 18.07 7.59 -5.46
C LYS A 67 18.13 6.42 -4.48
N LYS A 68 17.92 6.73 -3.20
CA LYS A 68 17.91 5.73 -2.11
C LYS A 68 16.49 5.34 -1.67
N GLU A 69 15.48 6.06 -2.14
CA GLU A 69 14.07 5.83 -1.87
C GLU A 69 13.21 6.41 -3.02
N SER A 70 11.94 6.02 -3.06
CA SER A 70 10.95 6.58 -3.99
C SER A 70 10.33 7.85 -3.40
N GLU A 71 10.03 8.82 -4.26
CA GLU A 71 9.28 10.03 -3.87
C GLU A 71 7.78 9.76 -3.72
N HIS A 72 7.28 8.68 -4.32
CA HIS A 72 5.87 8.27 -4.21
C HIS A 72 5.59 7.44 -2.95
N PHE A 73 6.62 6.84 -2.35
CA PHE A 73 6.54 6.12 -1.09
C PHE A 73 7.89 6.15 -0.38
N THR A 74 8.04 7.10 0.54
CA THR A 74 9.30 7.37 1.24
C THR A 74 9.56 6.35 2.35
N LEU A 75 10.78 6.34 2.89
CA LEU A 75 11.11 5.58 4.10
C LEU A 75 10.28 6.04 5.30
N ASN A 76 9.96 7.33 5.38
CA ASN A 76 9.09 7.87 6.41
C ASN A 76 7.65 7.37 6.27
N ASP A 77 7.13 7.24 5.05
CA ASP A 77 5.81 6.62 4.81
C ASP A 77 5.79 5.16 5.24
N SER A 78 6.88 4.42 5.00
CA SER A 78 7.04 3.04 5.46
C SER A 78 6.98 2.93 7.00
N ILE A 79 7.65 3.85 7.72
CA ILE A 79 7.63 3.90 9.18
C ILE A 79 6.23 4.24 9.70
N GLN A 80 5.57 5.23 9.10
CA GLN A 80 4.21 5.60 9.47
C GLN A 80 3.23 4.44 9.28
N LEU A 81 3.32 3.73 8.15
CA LEU A 81 2.51 2.53 7.91
C LEU A 81 2.77 1.46 8.97
N ALA A 82 4.03 1.23 9.34
CA ALA A 82 4.37 0.27 10.39
C ALA A 82 3.73 0.63 11.74
N HIS A 83 3.75 1.92 12.13
CA HIS A 83 3.08 2.38 13.35
C HIS A 83 1.56 2.19 13.30
N ILE A 84 0.93 2.49 12.17
CA ILE A 84 -0.52 2.27 11.99
C ILE A 84 -0.86 0.79 12.15
N MET A 85 -0.06 -0.10 11.54
CA MET A 85 -0.26 -1.54 11.66
C MET A 85 -0.06 -2.04 13.10
N ASP A 86 0.96 -1.54 13.80
CA ASP A 86 1.20 -1.87 15.22
C ASP A 86 0.01 -1.44 16.10
N GLU A 87 -0.49 -0.22 15.90
CA GLU A 87 -1.66 0.32 16.63
C GLU A 87 -2.93 -0.51 16.38
N ILE A 88 -3.20 -0.88 15.12
CA ILE A 88 -4.34 -1.75 14.78
C ILE A 88 -4.23 -3.09 15.52
N LEU A 89 -3.04 -3.69 15.58
CA LEU A 89 -2.81 -4.96 16.26
C LEU A 89 -3.00 -4.85 17.78
N GLU A 90 -2.59 -3.74 18.37
CA GLU A 90 -2.82 -3.46 19.79
C GLU A 90 -4.32 -3.31 20.10
N GLN A 91 -5.05 -2.55 19.29
CA GLN A 91 -6.49 -2.32 19.46
C GLN A 91 -7.34 -3.60 19.35
N VAL A 92 -6.93 -4.58 18.53
CA VAL A 92 -7.65 -5.86 18.38
C VAL A 92 -7.25 -6.90 19.43
N GLY A 93 -6.48 -6.52 20.45
CA GLY A 93 -6.19 -7.35 21.63
C GLY A 93 -5.00 -8.28 21.45
N HIS A 94 -4.06 -7.97 20.54
CA HIS A 94 -2.79 -8.68 20.47
C HIS A 94 -1.80 -8.12 21.52
N GLU A 95 -2.23 -8.11 22.80
CA GLU A 95 -1.42 -7.62 23.93
C GLU A 95 -0.03 -8.28 23.92
N GLY A 96 1.02 -7.47 24.10
CA GLY A 96 2.42 -7.93 24.09
C GLY A 96 3.07 -8.07 22.70
N PHE A 97 2.35 -7.85 21.59
CA PHE A 97 2.95 -7.93 20.24
C PHE A 97 4.14 -6.97 20.07
N ILE A 98 4.00 -5.73 20.54
CA ILE A 98 5.04 -4.70 20.47
C ILE A 98 6.22 -5.05 21.40
N GLU A 99 5.95 -5.49 22.62
CA GLU A 99 7.00 -5.95 23.55
C GLU A 99 7.80 -7.12 22.97
N ASP A 100 7.13 -8.09 22.33
CA ASP A 100 7.76 -9.22 21.68
C ASP A 100 8.48 -8.84 20.38
N LYS A 101 8.03 -7.79 19.68
CA LYS A 101 8.75 -7.19 18.56
C LYS A 101 10.06 -6.55 19.04
N HIS A 102 10.05 -5.81 20.14
CA HIS A 102 11.26 -5.21 20.73
C HIS A 102 12.27 -6.28 21.16
N LYS A 103 11.85 -7.32 21.88
CA LYS A 103 12.73 -8.46 22.24
C LYS A 103 13.36 -9.15 21.02
N ARG A 104 12.60 -9.28 19.92
CA ARG A 104 13.11 -9.84 18.65
C ARG A 104 14.12 -8.93 17.95
N SER A 105 13.94 -7.61 18.03
CA SER A 105 14.89 -6.65 17.44
C SER A 105 16.23 -6.60 18.20
N GLU A 106 16.20 -6.68 19.53
CA GLU A 106 17.40 -6.69 20.36
C GLU A 106 18.24 -7.96 20.19
N SER A 107 17.58 -9.10 19.97
CA SER A 107 18.25 -10.40 19.74
C SER A 107 18.86 -10.55 18.33
N GLN A 108 18.44 -9.72 17.36
CA GLN A 108 19.01 -9.74 16.00
C GLN A 108 20.19 -8.78 15.81
N GLY A 109 20.40 -7.82 16.73
CA GLY A 109 21.52 -6.86 16.68
C GLY A 109 22.90 -7.42 17.04
N THR A 110 23.03 -8.72 17.31
CA THR A 110 24.30 -9.36 17.77
C THR A 110 25.01 -10.21 16.72
N LYS A 111 24.62 -10.15 15.45
CA LYS A 111 25.37 -10.80 14.36
C LYS A 111 26.15 -9.76 13.56
N THR A 112 27.44 -9.63 13.93
CA THR A 112 28.54 -9.01 13.17
C THR A 112 28.69 -9.58 11.78
#